data_AF-A0A0P9CG12-F1
#
_entry.id   AF-A0A0P9CG12-F1
#
_cell.length_a   1.000
_cell.length_b   1.000
_cell.length_c   1.000
_cell.angle_alpha   90.00
_cell.angle_beta   90.00
_cell.angle_gamma   90.00
#
_symmetry.space_group_name_H-M   'P 1'
#
loop_
_entity.id
_entity.type
_entity.pdbx_description
1 polymer ?
#
loop_
_entity_poly.entity_id
_entity_poly.type
_entity_poly.pdbx_seq_one_letter_code
_entity_poly.pdbx_strand_id
1 'polypeptide(L)' 'MSQVFVILILLLIFVVPAIFQWLWNITCPDVFHLPTITYWQAFRLLILAALLFGGLHFGTQSSGSWSFGL' A
#
# COMPACT_ATOMS: atom_id res chain seq x y z
N MET A 1 0.83 -2.97 -24.39
CA MET A 1 0.45 -1.83 -23.52
C MET A 1 0.13 -2.28 -22.09
N SER A 2 -0.67 -3.33 -21.89
CA SER A 2 -1.02 -3.87 -20.55
C SER A 2 0.17 -4.38 -19.71
N GLN A 3 1.19 -4.98 -20.33
CA GLN A 3 2.34 -5.56 -19.61
C GLN A 3 3.22 -4.50 -18.89
N VAL A 4 3.32 -3.29 -19.45
CA VAL A 4 4.14 -2.20 -18.89
C VAL A 4 3.59 -1.74 -17.54
N PHE A 5 2.26 -1.70 -17.38
CA PHE A 5 1.62 -1.35 -16.11
C PHE A 5 1.91 -2.37 -15.01
N VAL A 6 1.89 -3.67 -15.33
CA VAL A 6 2.19 -4.74 -14.36
C VAL A 6 3.64 -4.64 -13.87
N ILE A 7 4.58 -4.38 -14.78
CA ILE A 7 6.00 -4.20 -14.44
C ILE A 7 6.20 -2.95 -13.58
N LEU A 8 5.54 -1.83 -13.91
CA LEU A 8 5.61 -0.61 -13.11
C LEU A 8 5.08 -0.81 -11.69
N ILE A 9 3.96 -1.52 -11.53
CA ILE A 9 3.39 -1.83 -10.21
C ILE A 9 4.33 -2.74 -9.41
N LEU A 10 4.90 -3.76 -10.04
CA LEU A 10 5.90 -4.63 -9.41
C LEU A 10 7.17 -3.87 -9.02
N LEU A 11 7.62 -2.91 -9.83
CA LEU A 11 8.79 -2.11 -9.47
C LEU A 11 8.45 -1.22 -8.26
N LEU A 12 7.28 -0.59 -8.28
CA LEU A 12 6.83 0.29 -7.21
C LEU A 12 6.64 -0.47 -5.88
N ILE A 13 6.11 -1.70 -5.91
CA ILE A 13 5.92 -2.51 -4.69
C ILE A 13 7.24 -2.97 -4.07
N PHE A 14 8.35 -2.98 -4.81
CA PHE A 14 9.68 -3.27 -4.27
C PHE A 14 10.44 -2.01 -3.83
N VAL A 15 10.27 -0.91 -4.56
CA VAL A 15 10.96 0.36 -4.25
C VAL A 15 10.35 1.04 -3.02
N VAL A 16 9.03 1.03 -2.88
CA VAL A 16 8.33 1.68 -1.76
C VAL A 16 8.75 1.11 -0.39
N PRO A 17 8.80 -0.22 -0.18
CA PRO A 17 9.30 -0.79 1.07
C PRO A 17 10.76 -0.48 1.36
N ALA A 18 11.61 -0.40 0.33
CA ALA A 18 13.01 -0.07 0.52
C ALA A 18 13.20 1.37 1.02
N ILE A 19 12.49 2.33 0.42
CA ILE A 19 12.50 3.74 0.85
C ILE A 19 11.91 3.86 2.26
N PHE A 20 10.79 3.18 2.53
CA PHE A 20 10.16 3.18 3.85
C PHE A 20 11.09 2.61 4.93
N GLN A 21 11.80 1.52 4.65
CA GLN A 21 12.77 0.92 5.57
C GLN A 21 13.94 1.87 5.87
N TRP A 22 14.45 2.56 4.85
CA TRP A 22 15.53 3.53 5.03
C TRP A 22 15.07 4.72 5.89
N LEU A 23 13.91 5.29 5.56
CA LEU A 23 13.32 6.41 6.29
C LEU A 23 12.97 6.04 7.74
N TRP A 24 12.42 4.85 7.94
CA TRP A 24 12.14 4.32 9.27
C TRP A 24 13.42 4.20 10.09
N ASN A 25 14.48 3.59 9.53
CA ASN A 25 15.72 3.33 10.26
C ASN A 25 16.47 4.61 10.69
N ILE A 26 16.28 5.73 10.00
CA ILE A 26 16.85 7.02 10.44
C ILE A 26 15.94 7.77 11.42
N THR A 27 14.62 7.62 11.35
CA THR A 27 13.68 8.46 12.11
C THR A 27 13.20 7.78 13.38
N CYS A 28 12.67 6.56 13.28
CA CYS A 28 12.05 5.88 14.42
C CYS A 28 13.06 5.40 15.48
N PRO A 29 14.21 4.81 15.11
CA PRO A 29 15.26 4.48 16.06
C PRO A 29 15.84 5.70 16.78
N ASP A 30 16.01 6.82 16.07
CA ASP A 30 16.61 8.03 16.64
C ASP A 30 15.64 8.76 17.58
N VAL A 31 14.37 8.93 17.15
CA VAL A 31 13.38 9.67 17.93
C VAL A 31 12.80 8.86 19.09
N PHE A 32 12.57 7.56 18.90
CA PHE A 32 11.85 6.72 19.86
C PHE A 32 12.72 5.63 20.50
N HIS A 33 14.03 5.57 20.21
CA HIS A 33 14.95 4.54 20.70
C HIS A 33 14.48 3.11 20.36
N LEU A 34 13.80 2.95 19.21
CA LEU A 34 13.29 1.67 18.72
C LEU A 34 14.36 0.87 17.97
N PRO A 35 14.26 -0.47 17.90
CA PRO A 35 15.14 -1.26 17.06
C PRO A 35 14.92 -0.96 15.56
N THR A 36 16.01 -1.03 14.79
CA THR A 36 15.96 -0.93 13.33
C THR A 36 15.16 -2.08 12.73
N ILE A 37 14.42 -1.81 11.66
CA ILE A 37 13.65 -2.84 10.95
C ILE A 37 14.40 -3.34 9.72
N THR A 38 14.25 -4.63 9.42
CA THR A 38 14.77 -5.23 8.18
C THR A 38 13.77 -5.06 7.04
N TYR A 39 14.22 -5.25 5.79
CA TYR A 39 13.37 -5.16 4.60
C TYR A 39 12.08 -5.98 4.71
N TRP A 40 12.18 -7.22 5.20
CA TRP A 40 11.02 -8.10 5.38
C TRP A 40 10.06 -7.58 6.47
N GLN A 41 10.57 -6.95 7.53
CA GLN A 41 9.72 -6.36 8.57
C GLN A 41 9.00 -5.11 8.04
N ALA A 42 9.71 -4.23 7.34
CA ALA A 42 9.14 -3.06 6.68
C ALA A 42 8.03 -3.43 5.69
N PHE A 43 8.24 -4.48 4.89
CA PHE A 43 7.25 -4.99 3.94
C PHE A 43 5.96 -5.45 4.64
N ARG A 44 6.08 -6.23 5.72
CA ARG A 44 4.91 -6.69 6.51
C ARG A 44 4.18 -5.52 7.18
N LEU A 45 4.91 -4.53 7.68
CA LEU A 45 4.33 -3.32 8.29
C LEU A 45 3.56 -2.49 7.26
N LEU A 46 4.08 -2.35 6.04
CA LEU A 46 3.36 -1.67 4.97
C LEU A 46 2.08 -2.41 4.57
N ILE A 47 2.09 -3.74 4.54
CA ILE A 47 0.87 -4.53 4.32
C ILE A 47 -0.14 -4.33 5.45
N LEU A 48 0.31 -4.35 6.72
CA LEU A 48 -0.55 -4.09 7.87
C LEU A 48 -1.12 -2.67 7.83
N ALA A 49 -0.31 -1.66 7.50
CA ALA A 49 -0.77 -0.30 7.31
C ALA A 49 -1.77 -0.18 6.16
N ALA A 50 -1.52 -0.86 5.04
CA ALA A 50 -2.48 -0.94 3.93
C ALA A 50 -3.77 -1.66 4.33
N LEU A 51 -3.71 -2.67 5.21
CA LEU A 51 -4.91 -3.34 5.69
C LEU A 51 -5.71 -2.46 6.67
N LEU A 52 -5.02 -1.74 7.56
CA LEU A 52 -5.64 -0.87 8.58
C LEU A 52 -6.17 0.44 7.99
N PHE A 53 -5.39 1.08 7.10
CA PHE A 53 -5.70 2.39 6.53
C PHE A 53 -6.20 2.32 5.08
N GLY A 54 -5.94 1.24 4.35
CA GLY A 54 -6.32 1.10 2.94
C GLY A 54 -7.77 0.71 2.70
N GLY A 55 -8.64 0.94 3.69
CA GLY A 55 -10.08 1.17 3.50
C GLY A 55 -10.80 0.12 2.65
N LEU A 56 -11.53 -0.77 3.30
CA LEU A 56 -12.58 -1.61 2.74
C LEU A 56 -13.68 -0.74 2.08
N HIS A 57 -13.40 -0.10 0.95
CA HIS A 57 -14.40 0.53 0.09
C HIS A 57 -14.91 -0.53 -0.90
N PHE A 58 -15.61 -1.53 -0.37
CA PHE A 58 -16.55 -2.35 -1.13
C PHE A 58 -17.80 -1.50 -1.42
N GLY A 59 -17.63 -0.42 -2.19
CA GLY A 59 -18.72 0.31 -2.78
C GLY A 59 -19.21 -0.47 -3.99
N THR A 60 -20.09 -1.44 -3.78
CA THR A 60 -20.94 -1.97 -4.85
C THR A 60 -21.72 -0.79 -5.41
N GLN A 61 -21.25 -0.24 -6.53
CA GLN A 61 -22.06 0.63 -7.36
C GLN A 61 -23.17 -0.25 -7.94
N SER A 62 -24.25 -0.40 -7.17
CA SER A 62 -25.51 -0.89 -7.69
C SER A 62 -25.94 0.07 -8.78
N SER A 63 -25.70 -0.33 -10.03
CA SER A 63 -26.29 0.29 -11.21
C SER A 63 -27.80 0.07 -11.14
N GLY A 64 -28.48 0.93 -10.39
CA GLY A 64 -29.93 1.07 -10.41
C GLY A 64 -30.36 1.62 -11.76
N SER A 65 -30.48 0.74 -12.75
CA SER A 65 -31.09 1.02 -14.04
C SER A 65 -32.59 1.24 -13.84
N TRP A 66 -32.98 2.50 -13.58
CA TRP A 66 -34.37 2.93 -13.69
C TRP A 66 -34.73 3.05 -15.17
N SER A 67 -35.26 1.98 -15.74
CA SER A 67 -35.98 2.02 -17.01
C SER A 67 -37.40 2.51 -16.74
N PHE A 68 -37.62 3.82 -16.82
CA PHE A 68 -38.98 4.33 -16.98
C PHE A 68 -39.42 4.10 -18.42
N GLY A 69 -40.41 3.22 -18.57
CA GLY A 69 -41.05 2.92 -19.83
C GLY A 69 -41.70 4.16 -20.43
N LEU A 70 -41.33 4.41 -21.69
CA LEU A 70 -42.11 5.12 -22.69
C LEU A 70 -42.07 4.27 -23.97
#